data_AF-A0A835JUV4-F1
#
_entry.id   AF-A0A835JUV4-F1
#
_cell.length_a   1.000
_cell.length_b   1.000
_cell.length_c   1.000
_cell.angle_alpha   90.00
_cell.angle_beta   90.00
_cell.angle_gamma   90.00
#
_symmetry.space_group_name_H-M   'P 1'
#
loop_
_entity.id
_entity.type
_entity.pdbx_description
1 polymer ?
#
loop_
_entity_poly.entity_id
_entity_poly.type
_entity_poly.pdbx_seq_one_letter_code
_entity_poly.pdbx_strand_id
1 'polypeptide(L)'
;MASKQFHLMMFPWLAFGHMIPLLELSKKLASKGIRVSFYFATFVLRYFRNMNYNRNRRVDRAGLHVSFLNNYVNFGISIDPVLAQVPSNLANHLKFVEVLLPFVDGLPENCQATIDLQLNQIQYLKKAFDGLQASFEKLVHEDLAYLILFDFIQCWIPGIATKFGVP
;
A
#
# COMPACT_ATOMS: atom_id res chain seq x y z
N MET A 1 -12.97 25.88 18.19
CA MET A 1 -12.10 24.69 18.26
C MET A 1 -12.32 23.92 16.96
N ALA A 2 -11.29 23.72 16.14
CA ALA A 2 -11.44 22.93 14.92
C ALA A 2 -11.80 21.49 15.29
N SER A 3 -12.88 20.93 14.73
CA SER A 3 -13.22 19.53 14.94
C SER A 3 -12.08 18.65 14.44
N LYS A 4 -11.56 17.75 15.28
CA LYS A 4 -10.54 16.77 14.86
C LYS A 4 -11.15 15.92 13.74
N GLN A 5 -10.64 16.08 12.51
CA GLN A 5 -11.15 15.37 11.35
C GLN A 5 -10.78 13.89 11.50
N PHE A 6 -11.75 12.99 11.32
CA PHE A 6 -11.52 11.54 11.40
C PHE A 6 -10.56 11.12 10.27
N HIS A 7 -9.41 10.58 10.64
CA HIS A 7 -8.39 10.09 9.72
C HIS A 7 -8.08 8.62 9.97
N LEU A 8 -8.23 7.79 8.94
CA LEU A 8 -7.94 6.37 8.96
C LEU A 8 -6.58 6.07 8.31
N MET A 9 -5.69 5.38 9.01
CA MET A 9 -4.50 4.78 8.42
C MET A 9 -4.81 3.34 7.97
N MET A 10 -4.47 3.00 6.74
CA MET A 10 -4.66 1.67 6.15
C MET A 10 -3.30 1.04 5.85
N PHE A 11 -2.88 0.06 6.64
CA PHE A 11 -1.54 -0.52 6.61
C PHE A 11 -1.56 -2.03 6.24
N PRO A 12 -1.66 -2.35 4.94
CA PRO A 12 -1.82 -3.72 4.46
C PRO A 12 -0.54 -4.55 4.54
N TRP A 13 -0.68 -5.88 4.56
CA TRP A 13 0.40 -6.78 4.18
C TRP A 13 0.69 -6.68 2.67
N LEU A 14 1.97 -6.75 2.26
CA LEU A 14 2.40 -6.57 0.86
C LEU A 14 2.20 -7.83 0.01
N ALA A 15 0.98 -8.34 0.03
CA ALA A 15 0.46 -9.36 -0.86
C ALA A 15 -0.79 -8.81 -1.56
N PHE A 16 -0.96 -9.04 -2.87
CA PHE A 16 -2.09 -8.46 -3.60
C PHE A 16 -3.46 -8.87 -3.06
N GLY A 17 -3.58 -10.09 -2.53
CA GLY A 17 -4.80 -10.57 -1.87
C GLY A 17 -5.21 -9.73 -0.65
N HIS A 18 -4.29 -8.96 -0.07
CA HIS A 18 -4.52 -8.06 1.05
C HIS A 18 -4.62 -6.61 0.59
N MET A 19 -3.66 -6.17 -0.24
CA MET A 19 -3.58 -4.79 -0.70
C MET A 19 -4.80 -4.38 -1.54
N ILE A 20 -5.28 -5.23 -2.45
CA ILE A 20 -6.39 -4.86 -3.35
C ILE A 20 -7.70 -4.68 -2.55
N PRO A 21 -8.14 -5.63 -1.71
CA PRO A 21 -9.36 -5.43 -0.92
C PRO A 21 -9.28 -4.22 0.00
N LEU A 22 -8.14 -4.00 0.68
CA LEU A 22 -7.94 -2.83 1.53
C LEU A 22 -7.95 -1.53 0.73
N LEU A 23 -7.38 -1.50 -0.48
CA LEU A 23 -7.44 -0.33 -1.36
C LEU A 23 -8.88 -0.04 -1.83
N GLU A 24 -9.65 -1.06 -2.20
CA GLU A 24 -11.05 -0.88 -2.58
C GLU A 24 -11.90 -0.41 -1.39
N LEU A 25 -11.59 -0.87 -0.17
CA LEU A 25 -12.18 -0.34 1.06
C LEU A 25 -11.80 1.14 1.26
N SER A 26 -10.51 1.51 1.10
CA SER A 26 -10.06 2.90 1.19
C SER A 26 -10.83 3.82 0.26
N LYS A 27 -11.03 3.40 -1.01
CA LYS A 27 -11.80 4.17 -1.98
C LYS A 27 -13.26 4.35 -1.56
N LYS A 28 -13.90 3.28 -1.05
CA LYS A 28 -15.28 3.35 -0.55
C LYS A 28 -15.41 4.29 0.64
N LEU A 29 -14.48 4.25 1.59
CA LEU A 29 -14.48 5.14 2.75
C LEU A 29 -14.22 6.60 2.34
N ALA A 30 -13.24 6.82 1.46
CA ALA A 30 -12.96 8.14 0.88
C ALA A 30 -14.18 8.72 0.15
N SER A 31 -14.96 7.88 -0.53
CA SER A 31 -16.21 8.32 -1.20
C SER A 31 -17.31 8.79 -0.24
N LYS A 32 -17.18 8.46 1.05
CA LYS A 32 -18.04 8.92 2.13
C LYS A 32 -17.46 10.12 2.89
N GLY A 33 -16.38 10.72 2.38
CA GLY A 33 -15.71 11.87 3.00
C GLY A 33 -14.77 11.51 4.15
N ILE A 34 -14.50 10.22 4.38
CA ILE A 34 -13.53 9.77 5.38
C ILE A 34 -12.13 9.96 4.79
N ARG A 35 -11.26 10.68 5.51
CA ARG A 35 -9.86 10.78 5.11
C ARG A 35 -9.15 9.46 5.37
N VAL A 36 -8.42 8.94 4.38
CA VAL A 36 -7.68 7.69 4.43
C VAL A 36 -6.26 7.89 3.92
N SER A 37 -5.26 7.47 4.70
CA SER A 37 -3.88 7.25 4.24
C SER A 37 -3.69 5.75 3.95
N PHE A 38 -3.40 5.38 2.70
CA PHE A 38 -3.08 4.01 2.30
C PHE A 38 -1.57 3.83 2.15
N TYR A 39 -0.98 2.96 2.96
CA TYR A 39 0.47 2.75 3.00
C TYR A 39 0.88 1.59 2.09
N PHE A 40 2.00 1.73 1.39
CA PHE A 40 2.54 0.72 0.49
C PHE A 40 4.06 0.90 0.34
N ALA A 41 4.79 -0.14 -0.08
CA ALA A 41 6.21 -0.01 -0.33
C ALA A 41 6.54 0.45 -1.76
N THR A 42 7.60 1.24 -1.90
CA THR A 42 8.08 1.89 -3.13
C THR A 42 7.94 1.04 -4.39
N PHE A 43 8.52 -0.16 -4.38
CA PHE A 43 8.62 -1.00 -5.57
C PHE A 43 7.35 -1.77 -5.88
N VAL A 44 6.31 -1.68 -5.04
CA VAL A 44 5.02 -2.35 -5.30
C VAL A 44 4.25 -1.64 -6.42
N LEU A 45 4.48 -0.34 -6.65
CA LEU A 45 3.80 0.43 -7.69
C LEU A 45 4.04 -0.11 -9.11
N ARG A 46 5.19 -0.75 -9.37
CA ARG A 46 5.48 -1.36 -10.68
C ARG A 46 4.43 -2.41 -11.08
N TYR A 47 3.76 -3.02 -10.11
CA TYR A 47 2.73 -4.03 -10.34
C TYR A 47 1.34 -3.46 -10.57
N PHE A 48 1.01 -2.34 -9.92
CA PHE A 48 -0.28 -1.67 -10.14
C PHE A 48 -0.41 -1.16 -11.58
N ARG A 49 0.71 -0.80 -12.23
CA ARG A 49 0.72 -0.46 -13.66
C ARG A 49 0.28 -1.63 -14.55
N ASN A 50 0.79 -2.83 -14.26
CA ASN A 50 0.50 -4.05 -15.03
C ASN A 50 -0.91 -4.61 -14.74
N MET A 51 -1.41 -4.47 -13.52
CA MET A 51 -2.76 -4.94 -13.19
C MET A 51 -3.86 -4.13 -13.89
N ASN A 52 -3.69 -2.81 -14.04
CA ASN A 52 -4.66 -1.99 -14.75
C ASN A 52 -4.63 -2.23 -16.27
N TYR A 53 -3.45 -2.54 -16.84
CA TYR A 53 -3.34 -3.02 -18.22
C TYR A 53 -4.21 -4.26 -18.47
N ASN A 54 -4.15 -5.25 -17.58
CA ASN A 54 -4.94 -6.48 -17.71
C ASN A 54 -6.42 -6.30 -17.37
N ARG A 55 -6.78 -5.34 -16.51
CA ARG A 55 -8.18 -5.02 -16.17
C ARG A 55 -8.89 -4.33 -17.34
N ASN A 56 -8.20 -3.44 -18.05
CA ASN A 56 -8.73 -2.80 -19.27
C ASN A 56 -8.85 -3.77 -20.47
N ARG A 57 -8.06 -4.86 -20.51
CA ARG A 57 -8.17 -5.97 -21.48
C ARG A 57 -9.31 -6.98 -21.21
N ARG A 58 -10.03 -6.86 -20.09
CA ARG A 58 -11.19 -7.75 -19.84
C ARG A 58 -12.49 -7.19 -20.43
N VAL A 59 -12.42 -6.10 -21.21
CA VAL A 59 -13.60 -5.41 -21.79
C VAL A 59 -13.72 -5.58 -23.30
N ASP A 60 -12.75 -6.17 -23.98
CA ASP A 60 -12.74 -6.37 -25.43
C ASP A 60 -13.03 -7.84 -25.81
N ARG A 61 -14.31 -8.09 -26.14
CA ARG A 61 -14.82 -9.34 -26.76
C ARG A 61 -14.37 -9.56 -28.22
N ALA A 62 -13.32 -8.90 -28.68
CA ALA A 62 -12.80 -9.04 -30.05
C ALA A 62 -11.34 -9.49 -29.98
N GLY A 63 -11.12 -10.79 -30.16
CA GLY A 63 -9.82 -11.44 -30.00
C GLY A 63 -8.70 -10.76 -30.77
N LEU A 64 -7.65 -10.36 -30.05
CA LEU A 64 -6.31 -10.24 -30.60
C LEU A 64 -5.30 -10.64 -29.52
N HIS A 65 -4.65 -11.78 -29.75
CA HIS A 65 -3.65 -12.36 -28.88
C HIS A 65 -2.27 -11.81 -29.28
N VAL A 66 -1.61 -11.01 -28.44
CA VAL A 66 -0.17 -10.73 -28.57
C VAL A 66 0.51 -10.70 -27.19
N SER A 67 1.21 -11.81 -26.97
CA SER A 67 2.52 -12.09 -26.35
C SER A 67 3.10 -11.19 -25.25
N PHE A 68 3.53 -11.88 -24.19
CA PHE A 68 4.44 -11.45 -23.14
C PHE A 68 5.71 -10.81 -23.70
N LEU A 69 6.07 -9.63 -23.19
CA LEU A 69 7.46 -9.25 -22.98
C LEU A 69 7.64 -8.65 -21.59
N ASN A 70 8.29 -9.47 -20.78
CA ASN A 70 9.02 -9.12 -19.57
C ASN A 70 9.97 -7.95 -19.89
N ASN A 71 9.74 -6.77 -19.31
CA ASN A 71 10.69 -5.66 -19.33
C ASN A 71 10.53 -4.86 -18.03
N TYR A 72 11.18 -5.37 -16.99
CA TYR A 72 11.49 -4.60 -15.78
C TYR A 72 12.55 -3.55 -16.15
N VAL A 73 12.10 -2.40 -16.62
CA VAL A 73 12.97 -1.23 -16.77
C VAL A 73 12.60 -0.24 -15.69
N ASN A 74 13.56 0.04 -14.80
CA ASN A 74 13.56 1.10 -13.80
C ASN A 74 13.44 2.47 -14.50
N PHE A 75 12.24 2.82 -14.93
CA PHE A 75 11.91 4.21 -15.21
C PHE A 75 11.26 4.77 -13.95
N GLY A 76 11.83 5.87 -13.44
CA GLY A 76 11.41 6.58 -12.24
C GLY A 76 9.91 6.41 -11.98
N ILE A 77 9.59 5.62 -10.96
CA ILE A 77 8.24 5.19 -10.68
C ILE A 77 7.53 6.39 -10.05
N SER A 78 6.93 7.24 -10.88
CA SER A 78 6.02 8.27 -10.36
C SER A 78 4.78 7.60 -9.78
N ILE A 79 4.27 8.13 -8.66
CA ILE A 79 3.02 7.70 -8.00
C ILE A 79 1.80 8.07 -8.89
N ASP A 80 2.00 8.97 -9.86
CA ASP A 80 0.98 9.53 -10.75
C ASP A 80 0.07 8.51 -11.44
N PRO A 81 0.49 7.32 -11.92
CA PRO A 81 -0.41 6.37 -12.58
C PRO A 81 -1.42 5.73 -11.62
N VAL A 82 -1.08 5.58 -10.34
CA VAL A 82 -2.02 5.09 -9.30
C VAL A 82 -2.94 6.23 -8.85
N LEU A 83 -2.41 7.45 -8.76
CA LEU A 83 -3.16 8.67 -8.41
C LEU A 83 -4.10 9.13 -9.52
N ALA A 84 -3.72 9.00 -10.80
CA ALA A 84 -4.50 9.39 -11.97
C ALA A 84 -5.80 8.60 -12.13
N GLN A 85 -5.96 7.51 -11.38
CA GLN A 85 -7.15 6.67 -11.36
C GLN A 85 -8.04 6.90 -10.15
N VAL A 86 -7.63 7.75 -9.21
CA VAL A 86 -8.52 8.21 -8.15
C VAL A 86 -9.38 9.32 -8.76
N PRO A 87 -10.71 9.13 -8.87
CA PRO A 87 -11.61 10.20 -9.24
C PRO A 87 -11.24 11.50 -8.51
N SER A 88 -11.20 12.64 -9.21
CA SER A 88 -10.74 13.91 -8.63
C SER A 88 -11.52 14.32 -7.36
N ASN A 89 -12.77 13.87 -7.23
CA ASN A 89 -13.59 14.04 -6.01
C ASN A 89 -13.10 13.24 -4.79
N LEU A 90 -12.25 12.24 -4.98
CA LEU A 90 -11.64 11.42 -3.92
C LEU A 90 -10.21 11.85 -3.57
N ALA A 91 -9.54 12.62 -4.42
CA ALA A 91 -8.15 13.03 -4.21
C ALA A 91 -7.92 13.78 -2.88
N ASN A 92 -8.95 14.49 -2.39
CA ASN A 92 -8.90 15.21 -1.12
C ASN A 92 -9.05 14.29 0.12
N HIS A 93 -9.51 13.06 -0.08
CA HIS A 93 -9.83 12.12 1.02
C HIS A 93 -9.02 10.83 0.97
N LEU A 94 -8.31 10.53 -0.12
CA LEU A 94 -7.45 9.35 -0.23
C LEU A 94 -6.01 9.76 -0.55
N LYS A 95 -5.13 9.61 0.44
CA LYS A 95 -3.69 9.82 0.32
C LYS A 95 -2.99 8.47 0.19
N PHE A 96 -2.05 8.37 -0.74
CA PHE A 96 -1.13 7.23 -0.80
C PHE A 96 0.18 7.63 -0.12
N VAL A 97 0.67 6.78 0.78
CA VAL A 97 1.89 7.03 1.54
C VAL A 97 2.88 5.91 1.27
N GLU A 98 4.03 6.28 0.73
CA GLU A 98 5.12 5.35 0.49
C GLU A 98 5.89 5.06 1.77
N VAL A 99 6.23 3.79 2.01
CA VAL A 99 7.13 3.36 3.08
C VAL A 99 8.38 2.70 2.50
N LEU A 100 9.54 3.10 3.02
CA LEU A 100 10.82 2.52 2.64
C LEU A 100 11.10 1.31 3.53
N LEU A 101 11.11 0.11 2.93
CA LEU A 101 11.51 -1.08 3.66
C LEU A 101 13.01 -1.02 3.99
N PRO A 102 13.41 -1.24 5.26
CA PRO A 102 14.81 -1.31 5.63
C PRO A 102 15.48 -2.52 4.99
N PHE A 103 16.79 -2.41 4.79
CA PHE A 103 17.60 -3.54 4.33
C PHE A 103 17.57 -4.69 5.33
N VAL A 104 17.43 -5.91 4.83
CA VAL A 104 17.49 -7.14 5.61
C VAL A 104 18.30 -8.17 4.83
N ASP A 105 19.32 -8.74 5.47
CA ASP A 105 20.10 -9.83 4.88
C ASP A 105 19.18 -11.03 4.53
N GLY A 106 19.31 -11.54 3.30
CA GLY A 106 18.44 -12.58 2.73
C GLY A 106 17.19 -12.08 2.00
N LEU A 107 16.85 -10.78 2.07
CA LEU A 107 15.82 -10.19 1.21
C LEU A 107 16.45 -9.66 -0.10
N PRO A 108 16.08 -10.18 -1.28
CA PRO A 108 16.63 -9.68 -2.54
C PRO A 108 16.29 -8.21 -2.79
N GLU A 109 17.19 -7.51 -3.49
CA GLU A 109 17.00 -6.10 -3.81
C GLU A 109 15.72 -5.87 -4.62
N ASN A 110 15.00 -4.78 -4.31
CA ASN A 110 13.74 -4.41 -4.94
C ASN A 110 12.61 -5.44 -4.79
N CYS A 111 12.76 -6.52 -4.02
CA CYS A 111 11.70 -7.48 -3.72
C CYS A 111 10.93 -7.05 -2.48
N GLN A 112 9.79 -6.40 -2.69
CA GLN A 112 9.01 -5.76 -1.62
C GLN A 112 7.58 -6.30 -1.54
N ALA A 113 7.18 -7.25 -2.37
CA ALA A 113 5.89 -7.92 -2.27
C ALA A 113 6.07 -9.44 -2.27
N THR A 114 5.11 -10.19 -1.74
CA THR A 114 5.19 -11.66 -1.72
C THR A 114 5.26 -12.29 -3.10
N ILE A 115 4.81 -11.60 -4.15
CA ILE A 115 4.94 -12.06 -5.54
C ILE A 115 6.41 -12.08 -6.02
N ASP A 116 7.29 -11.32 -5.36
CA ASP A 116 8.71 -11.22 -5.68
C ASP A 116 9.54 -12.36 -5.07
N LEU A 117 8.93 -13.17 -4.19
CA LEU A 117 9.65 -13.98 -3.22
C LEU A 117 9.23 -15.45 -3.27
N GLN A 118 10.21 -16.32 -3.03
CA GLN A 118 9.93 -17.70 -2.67
C GLN A 118 9.41 -17.79 -1.22
N LEU A 119 8.70 -18.88 -0.88
CA LEU A 119 8.09 -19.07 0.44
C LEU A 119 9.11 -18.94 1.59
N ASN A 120 10.31 -19.49 1.40
CA ASN A 120 11.41 -19.39 2.37
C ASN A 120 12.00 -17.98 2.50
N GLN A 121 11.73 -17.06 1.57
CA GLN A 121 12.20 -15.67 1.62
C GLN A 121 11.19 -14.72 2.27
N ILE A 122 9.91 -15.12 2.38
CA ILE A 122 8.85 -14.30 2.98
C ILE A 122 9.19 -13.89 4.43
N GLN A 123 9.94 -14.72 5.16
CA GLN A 123 10.41 -14.38 6.50
C GLN A 123 11.29 -13.12 6.54
N TYR A 124 12.10 -12.86 5.51
CA TYR A 124 12.94 -11.66 5.44
C TYR A 124 12.11 -10.42 5.12
N LEU A 125 11.03 -10.56 4.34
CA LEU A 125 10.06 -9.49 4.13
C LEU A 125 9.32 -9.13 5.43
N LYS A 126 8.96 -10.11 6.25
CA LYS A 126 8.39 -9.88 7.58
C LYS A 126 9.37 -9.11 8.48
N LYS A 127 10.64 -9.54 8.53
CA LYS A 127 11.70 -8.82 9.25
C LYS A 127 11.87 -7.37 8.77
N ALA A 128 11.78 -7.13 7.47
CA ALA A 128 11.85 -5.78 6.92
C ALA A 128 10.65 -4.94 7.38
N PHE A 129 9.45 -5.54 7.43
CA PHE A 129 8.27 -4.90 8.02
C PHE A 129 8.43 -4.57 9.49
N ASP A 130 9.00 -5.47 10.27
CA ASP A 130 9.25 -5.24 11.70
C ASP A 130 10.22 -4.06 11.92
N GLY A 131 11.15 -3.85 11.00
CA GLY A 131 12.04 -2.69 11.00
C GLY A 131 11.35 -1.35 10.72
N LEU A 132 10.08 -1.33 10.30
CA LEU A 132 9.32 -0.09 10.09
C LEU A 132 8.79 0.54 11.39
N GLN A 133 8.84 -0.16 12.52
CA GLN A 133 8.23 0.27 13.79
C GLN A 133 8.49 1.74 14.14
N ALA A 134 9.77 2.16 14.15
CA ALA A 134 10.13 3.53 14.51
C ALA A 134 9.58 4.57 13.51
N SER A 135 9.66 4.26 12.20
CA SER A 135 9.10 5.13 11.16
C SER A 135 7.57 5.20 11.23
N PHE A 136 6.91 4.08 11.55
CA PHE A 136 5.46 4.02 11.70
C PHE A 136 4.99 4.79 12.92
N GLU A 137 5.67 4.67 14.06
CA GLU A 137 5.39 5.45 15.26
C GLU A 137 5.42 6.97 14.98
N LYS A 138 6.42 7.43 14.23
CA LYS A 138 6.48 8.81 13.76
C LYS A 138 5.28 9.17 12.88
N LEU A 139 4.90 8.30 11.94
CA LEU A 139 3.74 8.52 11.07
C LEU A 139 2.43 8.60 11.85
N VAL A 140 2.20 7.75 12.85
CA VAL A 140 0.98 7.81 13.69
C VAL A 140 0.85 9.17 14.37
N HIS A 141 1.97 9.71 14.86
CA HIS A 141 2.01 11.03 15.50
C HIS A 141 1.75 12.16 14.48
N GLU A 142 2.42 12.14 13.33
CA GLU A 142 2.37 13.20 12.32
C GLU A 142 1.04 13.23 11.54
N ASP A 143 0.51 12.07 11.17
CA ASP A 143 -0.74 11.97 10.40
C ASP A 143 -1.99 12.14 11.27
N LEU A 144 -1.86 12.34 12.59
CA LEU A 144 -2.96 12.53 13.55
C LEU A 144 -4.05 11.45 13.42
N ALA A 145 -3.60 10.19 13.31
CA ALA A 145 -4.49 9.06 13.09
C ALA A 145 -5.59 8.96 14.17
N TYR A 146 -6.80 8.65 13.73
CA TYR A 146 -7.93 8.37 14.63
C TYR A 146 -8.22 6.87 14.71
N LEU A 147 -7.93 6.10 13.66
CA LEU A 147 -8.10 4.65 13.61
C LEU A 147 -6.99 4.07 12.74
N ILE A 148 -6.47 2.90 13.11
CA ILE A 148 -5.52 2.15 12.30
C ILE A 148 -6.14 0.81 11.90
N LEU A 149 -6.30 0.58 10.60
CA LEU A 149 -6.61 -0.73 10.06
C LEU A 149 -5.34 -1.36 9.49
N PHE A 150 -4.98 -2.52 10.01
CA PHE A 150 -3.76 -3.23 9.65
C PHE A 150 -4.00 -4.73 9.50
N ASP A 151 -3.05 -5.41 8.88
CA ASP A 151 -3.10 -6.85 8.68
C ASP A 151 -2.54 -7.64 9.86
N PHE A 152 -2.73 -8.96 9.86
CA PHE A 152 -2.33 -9.82 10.98
C PHE A 152 -0.80 -9.95 11.17
N ILE A 153 0.02 -9.53 10.20
CA ILE A 153 1.48 -9.68 10.25
C ILE A 153 2.13 -8.65 11.18
N GLN A 154 1.58 -7.45 11.28
CA GLN A 154 2.20 -6.31 11.97
C GLN A 154 1.78 -6.25 13.45
N CYS A 155 2.10 -7.29 14.21
CA CYS A 155 1.70 -7.43 15.63
C CYS A 155 2.21 -6.32 16.56
N TRP A 156 3.19 -5.54 16.13
CA TRP A 156 3.73 -4.39 16.85
C TRP A 156 2.84 -3.12 16.76
N ILE A 157 1.91 -3.06 15.81
CA ILE A 157 1.05 -1.87 15.60
C ILE A 157 0.19 -1.54 16.83
N PRO A 158 -0.55 -2.48 17.45
CA PRO A 158 -1.35 -2.18 18.65
C PRO A 158 -0.53 -1.58 19.79
N GLY A 159 0.71 -2.05 19.98
CA GLY A 159 1.61 -1.53 21.01
C GLY A 159 2.00 -0.08 20.77
N ILE A 160 2.23 0.30 19.50
CA ILE A 160 2.49 1.69 19.12
C ILE A 160 1.21 2.53 19.21
N ALA A 161 0.09 2.06 18.65
CA ALA A 161 -1.19 2.76 18.62
C ALA A 161 -1.67 3.15 20.03
N THR A 162 -1.50 2.24 21.00
CA THR A 162 -1.83 2.47 22.41
C THR A 162 -1.10 3.67 23.01
N LYS A 163 0.17 3.91 22.63
CA LYS A 163 0.95 5.07 23.12
C LYS A 163 0.31 6.41 22.75
N PHE A 164 -0.45 6.44 21.66
CA PHE A 164 -1.10 7.65 21.14
C PHE A 164 -2.62 7.66 21.37
N GLY A 165 -3.17 6.66 22.08
CA GLY A 165 -4.60 6.52 22.28
C GLY A 165 -5.39 6.30 20.99
N VAL A 166 -4.76 5.67 19.99
CA VAL A 166 -5.37 5.35 18.70
C VAL A 166 -5.90 3.91 18.75
N PRO A 167 -7.20 3.67 18.52
CA PRO A 167 -7.77 2.34 18.34
C PRO A 167 -7.20 1.59 17.13
#